data_AF-A0A0T5YZK0-F1
#
_entry.id   AF-A0A0T5YZK0-F1
#
_cell.length_a   1.000
_cell.length_b   1.000
_cell.length_c   1.000
_cell.angle_alpha   90.00
_cell.angle_beta   90.00
_cell.angle_gamma   90.00
#
_symmetry.space_group_name_H-M   'P 1'
#
loop_
_entity.id
_entity.type
_entity.pdbx_description
1 polymer ?
#
loop_
_entity_poly.entity_id
_entity_poly.type
_entity_poly.pdbx_seq_one_letter_code
_entity_poly.pdbx_strand_id
1 'polypeptide(L)'
;MDDTAEFLTTIGGILLFGLLTDFLGRYTFLPRVTLLLLFGLLIGHEGLDLISSVVSERFEIITNMALLMVGFLLGGKLTGESLRSCGSQLFWISVSAVAGTWLAVLPPPPRLQPPWMLLSRRVPRGASPICYWRSSPSMTSGR
;
A
#
# COMPACT_ATOMS: atom_id res chain seq x y z
N MET A 1 -23.97 25.56 -18.15
CA MET A 1 -22.51 25.87 -18.29
C MET A 1 -21.79 25.68 -16.96
N ASP A 2 -22.53 25.50 -15.87
CA ASP A 2 -22.06 25.29 -14.51
C ASP A 2 -21.48 23.89 -14.30
N ASP A 3 -22.02 22.86 -14.96
CA ASP A 3 -21.59 21.46 -14.81
C ASP A 3 -20.12 21.22 -15.21
N THR A 4 -19.65 21.91 -16.26
CA THR A 4 -18.25 21.79 -16.71
C THR A 4 -17.29 22.49 -15.75
N ALA A 5 -17.69 23.63 -15.19
CA ALA A 5 -16.89 24.37 -14.22
C ALA A 5 -16.77 23.57 -12.91
N GLU A 6 -17.87 22.98 -12.44
CA GLU A 6 -17.88 22.13 -11.25
C GLU A 6 -17.01 20.88 -11.44
N PHE A 7 -17.10 20.22 -12.60
CA PHE A 7 -16.28 19.06 -12.93
C PHE A 7 -14.78 19.38 -12.98
N LEU A 8 -14.39 20.46 -13.69
CA LEU A 8 -12.99 20.90 -13.77
C LEU A 8 -12.45 21.33 -12.40
N THR A 9 -13.28 21.97 -11.59
CA THR A 9 -12.90 22.37 -10.22
C THR A 9 -12.69 21.15 -9.33
N THR A 10 -13.54 20.12 -9.46
CA THR A 10 -13.43 18.88 -8.67
C THR A 10 -12.18 18.08 -9.05
N ILE A 11 -11.93 17.87 -10.35
CA ILE A 11 -10.70 17.18 -10.82
C ILE A 11 -9.46 18.00 -10.49
N GLY A 12 -9.50 19.31 -10.69
CA GLY A 12 -8.42 20.22 -10.34
C GLY A 12 -8.12 20.19 -8.85
N GLY A 13 -9.15 20.16 -7.99
CA GLY A 13 -9.03 20.00 -6.55
C GLY A 13 -8.34 18.69 -6.16
N ILE A 14 -8.76 17.57 -6.75
CA ILE A 14 -8.14 16.25 -6.50
C ILE A 14 -6.68 16.20 -6.97
N LEU A 15 -6.37 16.79 -8.12
CA LEU A 15 -5.00 16.86 -8.64
C LEU A 15 -4.11 17.75 -7.77
N LEU A 16 -4.62 18.91 -7.35
CA LEU A 16 -3.91 19.83 -6.46
C LEU A 16 -3.64 19.18 -5.12
N PHE A 17 -4.60 18.41 -4.59
CA PHE A 17 -4.41 17.67 -3.36
C PHE A 17 -3.40 16.52 -3.51
N GLY A 18 -3.43 15.79 -4.62
CA GLY A 18 -2.41 14.78 -4.95
C GLY A 18 -1.01 15.37 -5.00
N LEU A 19 -0.85 16.56 -5.60
CA LEU A 19 0.41 17.31 -5.63
C LEU A 19 0.84 17.79 -4.23
N LEU A 20 -0.11 18.33 -3.45
CA LEU A 20 0.13 18.76 -2.08
C LEU A 20 0.60 17.58 -1.21
N THR A 21 0.03 16.40 -1.43
CA THR A 21 0.37 15.16 -0.72
C THR A 21 1.76 14.64 -1.13
N ASP A 22 2.12 14.69 -2.42
CA ASP A 22 3.51 14.38 -2.86
C ASP A 22 4.52 15.34 -2.22
N PHE A 23 4.15 16.62 -2.11
CA PHE A 23 5.01 17.63 -1.48
C PHE A 23 5.17 17.39 0.02
N LEU A 24 4.08 17.14 0.75
CA LEU A 24 4.10 16.77 2.18
C LEU A 24 4.90 15.49 2.44
N GLY A 25 4.85 14.54 1.52
CA GLY A 25 5.61 13.29 1.58
C GLY A 25 7.13 13.47 1.47
N ARG A 26 7.63 14.64 1.05
CA ARG A 26 9.08 14.95 1.13
C ARG A 26 9.50 15.44 2.50
N TYR A 27 8.58 16.06 3.23
CA TYR A 27 8.83 16.60 4.57
C TYR A 27 8.63 15.53 5.66
N THR A 28 7.81 14.52 5.36
CA THR A 28 7.47 13.44 6.29
C THR A 28 8.35 12.21 6.04
N PHE A 29 8.75 11.50 7.09
CA PHE A 29 9.49 10.23 6.99
C PHE A 29 8.70 9.05 6.37
N LEU A 30 7.44 9.27 5.98
CA LEU A 30 6.57 8.23 5.42
C LEU A 30 6.74 8.14 3.88
N PRO A 31 6.75 6.93 3.29
CA PRO A 31 6.80 6.76 1.85
C PRO A 31 5.67 7.54 1.16
N ARG A 32 5.98 8.34 0.14
CA ARG A 32 4.99 9.19 -0.56
C ARG A 32 3.69 8.46 -0.90
N VAL A 33 3.79 7.19 -1.30
CA VAL A 33 2.64 6.34 -1.66
C VAL A 33 1.69 6.10 -0.48
N THR A 34 2.20 5.92 0.75
CA THR A 34 1.34 5.71 1.93
C THR A 34 0.57 6.97 2.29
N LEU A 35 1.15 8.15 2.04
CA LEU A 35 0.49 9.44 2.27
C LEU A 35 -0.61 9.68 1.22
N LEU A 36 -0.36 9.33 -0.05
CA LEU A 36 -1.39 9.29 -1.10
C LEU A 36 -2.52 8.33 -0.76
N LEU A 37 -2.20 7.12 -0.26
CA LEU A 37 -3.20 6.12 0.11
C LEU A 37 -4.02 6.55 1.33
N LEU A 38 -3.38 7.08 2.36
CA LEU A 38 -4.05 7.61 3.54
C LEU A 38 -4.98 8.75 3.14
N PHE A 39 -4.50 9.69 2.32
CA PHE A 39 -5.29 10.81 1.88
C PHE A 39 -6.47 10.39 1.00
N GLY A 40 -6.26 9.45 0.07
CA GLY A 40 -7.33 8.87 -0.73
C GLY A 40 -8.36 8.08 0.10
N LEU A 41 -7.93 7.45 1.20
CA LEU A 41 -8.84 6.79 2.15
C LEU A 41 -9.67 7.82 2.93
N LEU A 42 -9.08 8.94 3.34
CA LEU A 42 -9.77 10.04 4.02
C LEU A 42 -10.78 10.77 3.13
N ILE A 43 -10.48 10.94 1.84
CA ILE A 43 -11.38 11.57 0.85
C ILE A 43 -12.36 10.58 0.19
N GLY A 44 -12.09 9.28 0.30
CA GLY A 44 -12.86 8.21 -0.34
C GLY A 44 -14.28 8.06 0.21
N HIS A 45 -14.95 6.97 -0.19
CA HIS A 45 -16.37 6.71 0.09
C HIS A 45 -16.76 6.85 1.58
N GLU A 46 -15.88 6.42 2.50
CA GLU A 46 -16.07 6.54 3.96
C GLU A 46 -15.97 7.99 4.47
N GLY A 47 -15.42 8.92 3.67
CA GLY A 47 -15.20 10.32 4.02
C GLY A 47 -16.19 11.30 3.38
N LEU A 48 -16.41 11.24 2.06
CA LEU A 48 -17.19 12.25 1.33
C LEU A 48 -18.36 11.69 0.50
N ASP A 49 -18.64 10.38 0.58
CA ASP A 49 -19.73 9.66 -0.12
C ASP A 49 -19.89 10.05 -1.61
N LEU A 50 -18.80 10.50 -2.24
CA LEU A 50 -18.77 11.01 -3.60
C LEU A 50 -18.27 9.95 -4.60
N ILE A 51 -18.41 8.67 -4.27
CA ILE A 51 -18.14 7.57 -5.20
C ILE A 51 -19.37 7.37 -6.09
N SER A 52 -19.66 8.41 -6.89
CA SER A 52 -20.64 8.34 -7.96
C SER A 52 -20.29 7.17 -8.87
N SER A 53 -21.31 6.44 -9.33
CA SER A 53 -21.22 5.28 -10.23
C SER A 53 -20.28 5.47 -11.44
N VAL A 54 -20.02 6.73 -11.82
CA VAL A 54 -19.09 7.16 -12.87
C VAL A 54 -17.63 6.75 -12.62
N VAL A 55 -17.18 6.71 -11.35
CA VAL A 55 -15.79 6.34 -11.03
C VAL A 55 -15.58 4.83 -11.17
N SER A 56 -16.55 4.00 -10.77
CA SER A 56 -16.44 2.54 -10.88
C SER A 56 -16.27 2.07 -12.32
N GLU A 57 -16.95 2.69 -13.28
CA GLU A 57 -16.84 2.33 -14.71
C GLU A 57 -15.49 2.75 -15.32
N ARG A 58 -14.89 3.85 -14.85
CA ARG A 58 -13.60 4.34 -15.34
C ARG A 58 -12.40 3.85 -14.53
N PHE A 59 -12.63 3.31 -13.33
CA PHE A 59 -11.58 2.84 -12.44
C PHE A 59 -10.76 1.72 -13.08
N GLU A 60 -11.42 0.83 -13.83
CA GLU A 60 -10.74 -0.22 -14.59
C GLU A 60 -9.75 0.37 -15.60
N ILE A 61 -10.17 1.38 -16.38
CA ILE A 61 -9.31 2.03 -17.37
C ILE A 61 -8.15 2.80 -16.71
N ILE A 62 -8.43 3.52 -15.62
CA ILE A 62 -7.43 4.33 -14.90
C ILE A 62 -6.38 3.41 -14.26
N THR A 63 -6.82 2.34 -13.60
CA THR A 63 -5.93 1.36 -12.95
C THR A 63 -5.10 0.62 -13.97
N ASN A 64 -5.67 0.21 -15.09
CA ASN A 64 -4.93 -0.46 -16.16
C ASN A 64 -3.85 0.46 -16.74
N MET A 65 -4.19 1.71 -17.06
CA MET A 65 -3.21 2.69 -17.55
C MET A 65 -2.10 2.97 -16.52
N ALA A 66 -2.46 3.13 -15.24
CA ALA A 66 -1.50 3.32 -14.17
C ALA A 66 -0.56 2.11 -13.98
N LEU A 67 -1.11 0.89 -13.97
CA LEU A 67 -0.34 -0.34 -13.83
C LEU A 67 0.58 -0.59 -15.04
N LEU A 68 0.11 -0.29 -16.26
CA LEU A 68 0.94 -0.36 -17.46
C LEU A 68 2.09 0.65 -17.39
N MET A 69 1.81 1.90 -17.01
CA MET A 69 2.84 2.93 -16.88
C MET A 69 3.86 2.59 -15.80
N VAL A 70 3.41 2.23 -14.60
CA VAL A 70 4.30 1.84 -13.48
C VAL A 70 5.06 0.56 -13.82
N GLY A 71 4.40 -0.44 -14.40
CA GLY A 71 5.01 -1.69 -14.83
C GLY A 71 6.09 -1.47 -15.89
N PHE A 72 5.86 -0.60 -16.88
CA PHE A 72 6.85 -0.25 -17.89
C PHE A 72 8.01 0.57 -17.31
N LEU A 73 7.74 1.55 -16.45
CA LEU A 73 8.79 2.33 -15.77
C LEU A 73 9.67 1.44 -14.88
N LEU A 74 9.07 0.49 -14.17
CA LEU A 74 9.79 -0.45 -13.32
C LEU A 74 10.57 -1.46 -14.18
N GLY A 75 9.96 -1.95 -15.26
CA GLY A 75 10.59 -2.84 -16.24
C GLY A 75 11.77 -2.19 -16.96
N GLY A 76 11.66 -0.92 -17.36
CA GLY A 76 12.73 -0.16 -18.00
C GLY A 76 13.89 0.21 -17.05
N LYS A 77 13.65 0.23 -15.73
CA LYS A 77 14.71 0.39 -14.71
C LYS A 77 15.51 -0.89 -14.45
N LEU A 78 15.07 -2.03 -14.99
CA LEU A 78 15.82 -3.28 -14.96
C LEU A 78 16.80 -3.28 -16.14
N THR A 79 17.99 -2.69 -15.98
CA THR A 79 19.04 -2.66 -17.02
C THR A 79 19.32 -4.08 -17.53
N GLY A 80 19.27 -4.28 -18.85
CA GLY A 80 19.43 -5.60 -19.48
C GLY A 80 20.68 -6.37 -19.06
N GLU A 81 21.77 -5.67 -18.70
CA GLU A 81 22.97 -6.28 -18.10
C GLU A 81 22.72 -6.89 -16.71
N SER A 82 21.92 -6.24 -15.85
CA SER A 82 21.53 -6.77 -14.54
C SER A 82 20.62 -8.01 -14.66
N LEU A 83 19.75 -8.04 -15.69
CA LEU A 83 18.94 -9.23 -15.99
C LEU A 83 19.79 -10.40 -16.52
N ARG A 84 20.83 -10.12 -17.32
CA ARG A 84 21.64 -11.20 -17.90
C ARG A 84 22.52 -11.89 -16.86
N SER A 85 22.98 -11.17 -15.84
CA SER A 85 23.83 -11.72 -14.78
C SER A 85 23.03 -12.19 -13.55
N CYS A 86 21.98 -11.46 -13.12
CA CYS A 86 21.16 -11.80 -11.93
C CYS A 86 19.72 -12.22 -12.25
N GLY A 87 19.24 -12.05 -13.47
CA GLY A 87 17.83 -12.26 -13.81
C GLY A 87 17.37 -13.71 -13.66
N SER A 88 18.23 -14.69 -13.96
CA SER A 88 17.90 -16.12 -13.74
C SER A 88 17.67 -16.42 -12.24
N GLN A 89 18.51 -15.86 -11.36
CA GLN A 89 18.38 -16.05 -9.92
C GLN A 89 17.17 -15.29 -9.35
N LEU A 90 16.94 -14.05 -9.77
CA LEU A 90 15.76 -13.26 -9.37
C LEU A 90 14.45 -13.90 -9.85
N PHE A 91 14.45 -14.45 -11.07
CA PHE A 91 13.30 -15.17 -11.61
C PHE A 91 13.00 -16.45 -10.80
N TRP A 92 14.02 -17.23 -10.45
CA TRP A 92 13.85 -18.44 -9.65
C TRP A 92 13.36 -18.13 -8.22
N ILE A 93 13.87 -17.06 -7.59
CA ILE A 93 13.36 -16.58 -6.29
C ILE A 93 11.89 -16.17 -6.40
N SER A 94 11.54 -15.36 -7.41
CA SER A 94 10.16 -14.86 -7.57
C SER A 94 9.17 -15.99 -7.87
N VAL A 95 9.52 -16.89 -8.80
CA VAL A 95 8.71 -18.06 -9.14
C VAL A 95 8.53 -18.98 -7.94
N SER A 96 9.61 -19.30 -7.21
CA SER A 96 9.52 -20.19 -6.04
C SER A 96 8.70 -19.56 -4.90
N ALA A 97 8.82 -18.26 -4.66
CA ALA A 97 8.03 -17.56 -3.65
C ALA A 97 6.53 -17.52 -4.02
N VAL A 98 6.21 -17.21 -5.28
CA VAL A 98 4.81 -17.18 -5.76
C VAL A 98 4.22 -18.59 -5.81
N ALA A 99 4.93 -19.56 -6.37
CA ALA A 99 4.49 -20.95 -6.41
C ALA A 99 4.34 -21.54 -5.01
N GLY A 100 5.24 -21.21 -4.08
CA GLY A 100 5.15 -21.60 -2.68
C GLY A 100 3.94 -20.98 -1.98
N THR A 101 3.67 -19.69 -2.21
CA THR A 101 2.48 -19.02 -1.65
C THR A 101 1.20 -19.61 -2.25
N TRP A 102 1.16 -19.80 -3.56
CA TRP A 102 0.05 -20.41 -4.27
C TRP A 102 -0.22 -21.83 -3.75
N LEU A 103 0.81 -22.66 -3.65
CA LEU A 103 0.71 -24.03 -3.11
C LEU A 103 0.46 -24.09 -1.60
N ALA A 104 0.74 -23.04 -0.82
CA ALA A 104 0.43 -22.99 0.61
C ALA A 104 -1.01 -22.54 0.89
N VAL A 105 -1.55 -21.65 0.06
CA VAL A 105 -2.91 -21.12 0.17
C VAL A 105 -3.94 -22.01 -0.51
N LEU A 106 -3.57 -22.70 -1.61
CA LEU A 106 -4.48 -23.52 -2.40
C LEU A 106 -4.95 -24.82 -1.72
N PRO A 107 -4.13 -25.57 -0.97
CA PRO A 107 -4.64 -26.59 -0.08
C PRO A 107 -5.10 -25.88 1.21
N PRO A 108 -6.31 -26.12 1.71
CA PRO A 108 -6.52 -26.07 3.14
C PRO A 108 -5.94 -27.37 3.72
N PRO A 109 -4.70 -27.41 4.28
CA PRO A 109 -4.22 -28.62 4.92
C PRO A 109 -5.01 -28.86 6.21
N PRO A 110 -5.71 -29.99 6.40
CA PRO A 110 -6.40 -30.30 7.66
C PRO A 110 -5.44 -30.73 8.79
N ARG A 111 -4.12 -30.54 8.66
CA ARG A 111 -3.14 -31.21 9.55
C ARG A 111 -1.94 -30.38 10.02
N LEU A 112 -1.91 -29.08 9.80
CA LEU A 112 -1.06 -28.20 10.60
C LEU A 112 -1.94 -27.16 11.24
N GLN A 113 -2.34 -27.38 12.49
CA GLN A 113 -2.66 -26.26 13.37
C GLN A 113 -1.35 -25.48 13.51
N PRO A 114 -1.21 -24.30 12.90
CA PRO A 114 0.04 -23.59 12.97
C PRO A 114 0.21 -23.09 14.43
N PRO A 115 1.42 -23.13 15.00
CA PRO A 115 1.65 -22.77 16.41
C PRO A 115 1.27 -21.32 16.74
N TRP A 116 1.15 -20.43 15.74
CA TRP A 116 0.63 -19.09 15.94
C TRP A 116 -0.86 -19.06 16.31
N MET A 117 -1.66 -20.07 15.94
CA MET A 117 -3.09 -20.17 16.28
C MET A 117 -3.30 -20.51 17.77
N LEU A 118 -2.31 -21.15 18.41
CA LEU A 118 -2.26 -21.34 19.87
C LEU A 118 -1.83 -20.07 20.61
N LEU A 119 -1.01 -19.21 19.98
CA LEU A 119 -0.60 -17.92 20.55
C LEU A 119 -1.74 -16.89 20.50
N SER A 120 -2.60 -16.93 19.47
CA SER A 120 -3.78 -16.07 19.35
C SER A 120 -4.83 -16.27 20.44
N ARG A 121 -4.83 -17.42 21.13
CA ARG A 121 -5.70 -17.67 22.29
C ARG A 121 -5.15 -17.14 23.62
N ARG A 122 -3.89 -16.69 23.65
CA ARG A 122 -3.22 -16.17 24.86
C ARG A 122 -2.97 -14.67 24.84
N VAL A 123 -3.50 -13.94 23.85
CA VAL A 123 -3.57 -12.47 23.88
C VAL A 123 -4.85 -12.08 24.62
N PRO A 124 -4.77 -11.60 25.87
CA PRO A 124 -5.95 -11.12 26.57
C PRO A 124 -6.50 -9.91 25.81
N ARG A 125 -7.78 -10.00 25.40
CA ARG A 125 -8.54 -8.94 24.69
C ARG A 125 -8.80 -7.67 25.55
N GLY A 126 -7.92 -7.34 26.50
CA GLY A 126 -8.16 -6.29 27.48
C GLY A 126 -7.00 -5.35 27.76
N ALA A 127 -5.84 -5.49 27.12
CA ALA A 127 -4.71 -4.59 27.34
C ALA A 127 -4.66 -3.52 26.24
N SER A 128 -5.16 -2.34 26.57
CA SER A 128 -5.08 -1.13 25.74
C SER A 128 -3.61 -0.84 25.35
N PRO A 129 -3.31 -0.49 24.09
CA PRO A 129 -1.94 -0.23 23.61
C PRO A 129 -1.29 1.03 24.20
N ILE A 130 -2.01 1.77 25.05
CA ILE A 130 -1.61 3.05 25.64
C ILE A 130 -0.55 2.89 26.75
N CYS A 131 -0.50 1.76 27.46
CA CYS A 131 0.43 1.60 28.59
C CYS A 131 1.86 1.25 28.17
N TYR A 132 2.06 0.68 26.97
CA TYR A 132 3.40 0.25 26.52
C TYR A 132 4.30 1.42 26.13
N TRP A 133 3.72 2.59 25.81
CA TRP A 133 4.49 3.77 25.40
C TRP A 133 5.01 4.62 26.57
N ARG A 134 4.54 4.39 27.80
CA ARG A 134 4.92 5.19 28.98
C ARG A 134 6.19 4.71 29.69
N SER A 135 6.75 3.56 29.31
CA SER A 135 7.88 2.92 30.00
C SER A 135 9.12 2.72 29.12
N SER A 136 9.36 3.62 28.15
CA SER A 136 10.71 3.76 27.59
C SER A 136 11.59 4.55 28.58
N PRO A 137 12.63 3.95 29.18
CA PRO A 137 13.53 4.67 30.05
C PRO A 137 14.39 5.60 29.20
N SER A 138 14.28 6.89 29.48
CA SER A 138 15.18 7.93 28.99
C SER A 138 16.63 7.57 29.29
N MET A 139 17.46 7.45 28.25
CA MET A 139 18.91 7.51 28.34
C MET A 139 19.33 8.86 28.97
N THR A 140 19.79 8.84 30.22
CA THR A 140 20.56 9.92 30.85
C THR A 140 21.61 9.26 31.75
N SER A 141 22.88 9.27 31.34
CA SER A 141 23.90 10.22 31.82
C SER A 141 24.64 9.75 33.08
N GLY A 142 25.88 9.30 32.85
CA GLY A 142 27.07 9.55 33.69
C GLY A 142 27.05 9.09 35.15
N ARG A 143 27.86 8.08 35.46
CA ARG A 143 29.23 8.27 35.98
C ARG A 143 29.94 6.92 36.04
#